data_AF-A0A2V3Q0Z6-F1
#
_entry.id   AF-A0A2V3Q0Z6-F1
#
_cell.length_a   1.000
_cell.length_b   1.000
_cell.length_c   1.000
_cell.angle_alpha   90.00
_cell.angle_beta   90.00
_cell.angle_gamma   90.00
#
_symmetry.space_group_name_H-M   'P 1'
#
loop_
_entity.id
_entity.type
_entity.pdbx_description
1 polymer ?
#
loop_
_entity_poly.entity_id
_entity_poly.type
_entity_poly.pdbx_seq_one_letter_code
_entity_poly.pdbx_strand_id
1 'polypeptide(L)'
;MDFEELSKHYMEKYNELTEKRDKSGIITTVDDINEAIRGFNMDRVNDDYCKILDWNFYVANIEGARLALNAQFPYLRLPSATIFSIAFDQSEKKWKFSGEID
;
A
#
# COMPACT_ATOMS: atom_id res chain seq x y z
N MET A 1 -1.56 -5.60 -27.56
CA MET A 1 -0.97 -6.05 -26.30
C MET A 1 -1.84 -7.17 -25.81
N ASP A 2 -1.28 -8.38 -25.70
CA ASP A 2 -2.02 -9.58 -25.30
C ASP A 2 -2.26 -9.58 -23.77
N PHE A 3 -3.24 -10.33 -23.28
CA PHE A 3 -3.54 -10.43 -21.85
C PHE A 3 -2.34 -10.97 -21.05
N GLU A 4 -1.50 -11.80 -21.67
CA GLU A 4 -0.26 -12.31 -21.08
C GLU A 4 0.75 -11.18 -20.81
N GLU A 5 0.90 -10.24 -21.74
CA GLU A 5 1.80 -9.08 -21.56
C GLU A 5 1.27 -8.14 -20.47
N LEU A 6 -0.04 -7.89 -20.47
CA LEU A 6 -0.69 -7.05 -19.47
C LEU A 6 -0.60 -7.63 -18.06
N SER A 7 -0.85 -8.92 -17.91
CA SER A 7 -0.74 -9.62 -16.62
C SER A 7 0.71 -9.69 -16.13
N LYS A 8 1.67 -9.94 -17.03
CA LYS A 8 3.09 -9.88 -16.70
C LYS A 8 3.51 -8.49 -16.22
N HIS A 9 3.11 -7.44 -16.94
CA HIS A 9 3.42 -6.06 -16.55
C HIS A 9 2.84 -5.72 -15.17
N TYR A 10 1.61 -6.15 -14.89
CA TYR A 10 1.03 -6.00 -13.56
C TYR A 10 1.88 -6.70 -12.47
N MET A 11 2.27 -7.95 -12.70
CA MET A 11 3.07 -8.71 -11.75
C MET A 11 4.46 -8.10 -11.53
N GLU A 12 5.09 -7.52 -12.55
CA GLU A 12 6.32 -6.75 -12.41
C GLU A 12 6.12 -5.56 -11.45
N LYS A 13 5.05 -4.78 -11.63
CA LYS A 13 4.72 -3.65 -10.75
C LYS A 13 4.36 -4.09 -9.32
N TYR A 14 3.68 -5.21 -9.18
CA TYR A 14 3.37 -5.80 -7.88
C TYR A 14 4.65 -6.23 -7.12
N ASN A 15 5.60 -6.85 -7.83
CA ASN A 15 6.88 -7.24 -7.25
C ASN A 15 7.74 -6.02 -6.90
N GLU A 16 7.77 -5.00 -7.77
CA GLU A 16 8.42 -3.71 -7.47
C GLU A 16 7.84 -3.06 -6.20
N LEU A 17 6.52 -3.10 -6.02
CA LEU A 17 5.87 -2.58 -4.82
C LEU A 17 6.32 -3.33 -3.55
N THR A 18 6.43 -4.66 -3.64
CA THR A 18 6.90 -5.50 -2.55
C THR A 18 8.33 -5.12 -2.15
N GLU A 19 9.24 -5.02 -3.12
CA GLU A 19 10.61 -4.58 -2.84
C GLU A 19 10.68 -3.15 -2.31
N LYS A 20 9.84 -2.25 -2.83
CA LYS A 20 9.79 -0.85 -2.41
C LYS A 20 9.32 -0.74 -0.97
N ARG A 21 8.37 -1.57 -0.51
CA ARG A 21 7.95 -1.61 0.90
C ARG A 21 9.15 -1.85 1.81
N ASP A 22 9.97 -2.83 1.46
CA ASP A 22 11.12 -3.24 2.27
C ASP A 22 12.28 -2.23 2.22
N LYS A 23 12.41 -1.47 1.13
CA LYS A 23 13.56 -0.57 0.88
C LYS A 23 13.29 0.93 1.08
N SER A 24 12.04 1.40 1.01
CA SER A 24 11.71 2.84 0.94
C SER A 24 11.58 3.55 2.30
N GLY A 25 11.77 2.83 3.40
CA GLY A 25 11.58 3.35 4.76
C GLY A 25 10.11 3.55 5.15
N ILE A 26 9.16 3.14 4.30
CA ILE A 26 7.72 3.26 4.61
C ILE A 26 7.32 2.47 5.87
N ILE A 27 7.97 1.33 6.13
CA ILE A 27 7.79 0.58 7.38
C ILE A 27 8.15 1.46 8.59
N THR A 28 9.30 2.13 8.53
CA THR A 28 9.72 3.08 9.58
C THR A 28 8.75 4.24 9.71
N THR A 29 8.21 4.78 8.61
CA THR A 29 7.18 5.83 8.67
C THR A 29 5.93 5.39 9.45
N VAL A 30 5.50 4.13 9.31
CA VAL A 30 4.35 3.58 10.06
C VAL A 30 4.66 3.49 11.55
N ASP A 31 5.86 3.07 11.93
CA ASP A 31 6.28 3.06 13.33
C ASP A 31 6.38 4.49 13.89
N ASP A 32 7.00 5.39 13.13
CA ASP A 32 7.23 6.79 13.49
C ASP A 32 5.93 7.57 13.74
N ILE A 33 4.91 7.42 12.88
CA ILE A 33 3.62 8.10 13.09
C ILE A 33 2.94 7.59 14.37
N ASN A 34 3.04 6.29 14.67
CA ASN A 34 2.46 5.71 15.87
C ASN A 34 3.18 6.21 17.14
N GLU A 35 4.51 6.34 17.10
CA GLU A 35 5.28 6.95 18.18
C GLU A 35 4.96 8.44 18.34
N ALA A 36 4.86 9.19 17.24
CA ALA A 36 4.54 10.61 17.24
C ALA A 36 3.16 10.90 17.86
N ILE A 37 2.15 10.06 17.56
CA ILE A 37 0.82 10.14 18.18
C ILE A 37 0.92 9.93 19.69
N ARG A 38 1.65 8.91 20.15
CA ARG A 38 1.84 8.63 21.59
C ARG A 38 2.56 9.77 22.31
N GLY A 39 3.52 10.41 21.63
CA GLY A 39 4.27 11.55 22.13
C GLY A 39 3.59 12.91 21.95
N PHE A 40 2.36 12.95 21.39
CA PHE A 40 1.62 14.18 21.07
C PHE A 40 2.40 15.16 20.14
N ASN A 41 3.29 14.65 19.29
CA ASN A 41 4.07 15.45 18.36
C ASN A 41 3.32 15.63 17.02
N MET A 42 2.44 16.63 16.97
CA MET A 42 1.53 16.83 15.83
C MET A 42 2.24 17.21 14.52
N ASP A 43 3.37 17.91 14.58
CA ASP A 43 4.14 18.27 13.38
C ASP A 43 4.68 17.01 12.71
N ARG A 44 5.27 16.09 13.49
CA ARG A 44 5.75 14.80 12.98
C ARG A 44 4.61 13.91 12.50
N VAL A 45 3.47 13.91 13.20
CA VAL A 45 2.27 13.17 12.73
C VAL A 45 1.86 13.64 11.34
N ASN A 46 1.83 14.94 11.08
CA ASN A 46 1.44 15.48 9.79
C ASN A 46 2.43 15.11 8.68
N ASP A 47 3.74 15.20 8.95
CA ASP A 47 4.78 14.85 7.99
C ASP A 47 4.73 13.36 7.61
N ASP A 48 4.60 12.47 8.59
CA ASP A 48 4.52 11.03 8.34
C ASP A 48 3.19 10.64 7.70
N TYR A 49 2.10 11.33 8.03
CA TYR A 49 0.80 11.15 7.38
C TYR A 49 0.85 11.50 5.88
N CYS A 50 1.52 12.59 5.51
CA CYS A 50 1.72 12.95 4.09
C CYS A 50 2.43 11.84 3.32
N LYS A 51 3.50 11.26 3.90
CA LYS A 51 4.22 10.13 3.27
C LYS A 51 3.34 8.89 3.14
N ILE A 52 2.49 8.62 4.13
CA ILE A 52 1.50 7.53 4.09
C ILE A 52 0.48 7.76 2.96
N LEU A 53 0.01 9.00 2.78
CA LEU A 53 -0.90 9.33 1.67
C LEU A 53 -0.23 9.06 0.32
N ASP A 54 0.99 9.55 0.11
CA ASP A 54 1.74 9.32 -1.14
C ASP A 54 1.94 7.82 -1.43
N TRP A 55 2.27 7.05 -0.38
CA TRP A 55 2.36 5.60 -0.48
C TRP A 55 1.03 4.97 -0.89
N ASN A 56 -0.07 5.34 -0.23
CA ASN A 56 -1.39 4.82 -0.53
C ASN A 56 -1.86 5.19 -1.94
N PHE A 57 -1.52 6.38 -2.44
CA PHE A 57 -1.77 6.76 -3.84
C PHE A 57 -1.00 5.85 -4.81
N TYR A 58 0.27 5.55 -4.52
CA TYR A 58 1.06 4.63 -5.33
C TYR A 58 0.45 3.21 -5.35
N VAL A 59 0.04 2.68 -4.20
CA VAL A 59 -0.66 1.39 -4.09
C VAL A 59 -1.97 1.40 -4.87
N ALA A 60 -2.77 2.45 -4.73
CA ALA A 60 -4.06 2.59 -5.41
C ALA A 60 -3.92 2.61 -6.93
N ASN A 61 -2.85 3.19 -7.48
CA ASN A 61 -2.59 3.16 -8.92
C ASN A 61 -2.34 1.73 -9.43
N ILE A 62 -1.58 0.92 -8.68
CA ILE A 62 -1.33 -0.49 -9.03
C ILE A 62 -2.63 -1.29 -8.89
N GLU A 63 -3.39 -1.08 -7.81
CA GLU A 63 -4.68 -1.73 -7.60
C GLU A 63 -5.71 -1.37 -8.69
N GLY A 64 -5.74 -0.11 -9.14
CA GLY A 64 -6.58 0.33 -10.25
C GLY A 64 -6.28 -0.43 -11.55
N ALA A 65 -5.01 -0.69 -11.85
CA ALA A 65 -4.62 -1.51 -12.98
C ALA A 65 -5.13 -2.96 -12.84
N ARG A 66 -5.04 -3.54 -11.63
CA ARG A 66 -5.59 -4.87 -11.33
C ARG A 66 -7.09 -4.93 -11.57
N LEU A 67 -7.84 -3.95 -11.06
CA LEU A 67 -9.30 -3.88 -11.21
C LEU A 67 -9.70 -3.79 -12.68
N ALA A 68 -8.99 -2.95 -13.46
CA ALA A 68 -9.22 -2.84 -14.90
C ALA A 68 -8.95 -4.17 -15.64
N LEU A 69 -7.85 -4.86 -15.31
CA LEU A 69 -7.51 -6.15 -15.90
C LEU A 69 -8.51 -7.23 -15.52
N ASN A 70 -8.93 -7.31 -14.26
CA ASN A 70 -9.92 -8.28 -13.82
C ASN A 70 -11.32 -8.00 -14.39
N ALA A 71 -11.67 -6.73 -14.67
CA ALA A 71 -12.91 -6.39 -15.33
C ALA A 71 -12.94 -6.87 -16.80
N GLN A 72 -11.79 -6.83 -17.49
CA GLN A 72 -11.66 -7.31 -18.87
C GLN A 72 -11.44 -8.83 -18.95
N PHE A 73 -10.68 -9.40 -18.02
CA PHE A 73 -10.28 -10.80 -17.98
C PHE A 73 -10.48 -11.40 -16.57
N PRO A 74 -11.73 -11.71 -16.18
CA PRO A 74 -12.05 -12.14 -14.81
C PRO A 74 -11.36 -13.42 -14.34
N TYR A 75 -10.88 -14.24 -15.29
CA TYR A 75 -10.20 -15.50 -15.01
C TYR A 75 -8.75 -15.33 -14.55
N LEU A 76 -8.14 -14.14 -14.70
CA LEU A 76 -6.72 -13.92 -14.35
C LEU A 76 -6.45 -13.98 -12.85
N ARG A 77 -7.43 -13.60 -12.00
CA ARG A 77 -7.34 -13.64 -10.53
C ARG A 77 -6.03 -13.04 -9.98
N LEU A 78 -5.65 -11.89 -10.52
CA LEU A 78 -4.42 -11.21 -10.10
C LEU A 78 -4.47 -10.81 -8.61
N PRO A 79 -3.35 -10.95 -7.87
CA PRO A 79 -3.28 -10.66 -6.43
C PRO A 79 -3.58 -9.20 -6.15
N SER A 80 -4.24 -8.88 -5.03
CA SER A 80 -4.57 -7.50 -4.67
C SER A 80 -3.36 -6.74 -4.14
N ALA A 81 -3.14 -5.51 -4.60
CA ALA A 81 -2.11 -4.64 -4.03
C ALA A 81 -2.58 -3.97 -2.72
N THR A 82 -3.88 -4.02 -2.40
CA THR A 82 -4.46 -3.42 -1.20
C THR A 82 -3.87 -3.94 0.12
N ILE A 83 -3.22 -5.11 0.12
CA ILE A 83 -2.53 -5.61 1.33
C ILE A 83 -1.38 -4.67 1.76
N PHE A 84 -0.84 -3.90 0.81
CA PHE A 84 0.24 -2.94 1.03
C PHE A 84 -0.25 -1.53 1.37
N SER A 85 -1.54 -1.23 1.27
CA SER A 85 -2.04 0.06 1.75
C SER A 85 -1.89 0.16 3.26
N ILE A 86 -1.80 1.37 3.77
CA ILE A 86 -1.69 1.67 5.19
C ILE A 86 -3.01 2.27 5.65
N ALA A 87 -3.58 1.74 6.73
CA ALA A 87 -4.84 2.18 7.29
C ALA A 87 -4.75 2.26 8.83
N PHE A 88 -5.67 3.01 9.42
CA PHE A 88 -5.77 3.09 10.87
C PHE A 88 -6.60 1.92 11.40
N ASP A 89 -5.95 1.03 12.14
CA ASP A 89 -6.56 -0.05 12.89
C ASP A 89 -7.36 0.54 14.07
N GLN A 90 -8.68 0.40 14.01
CA GLN A 90 -9.59 0.92 15.03
C GLN A 90 -9.54 0.11 16.33
N SER A 91 -9.12 -1.15 16.31
CA SER A 91 -9.03 -2.01 17.48
C SER A 91 -7.80 -1.66 18.30
N GLU A 92 -6.63 -1.61 17.65
CA GLU A 92 -5.37 -1.27 18.32
C GLU A 92 -5.07 0.23 18.41
N LYS A 93 -5.84 1.07 17.72
CA LYS A 93 -5.64 2.51 17.61
C LYS A 93 -4.24 2.88 17.07
N LYS A 94 -3.82 2.21 15.99
CA LYS A 94 -2.53 2.40 15.34
C LYS A 94 -2.64 2.37 13.82
N TRP A 95 -1.74 3.07 13.15
CA TRP A 95 -1.53 2.88 11.71
C TRP A 95 -0.79 1.57 11.47
N LYS A 96 -1.24 0.79 10.48
CA LYS A 96 -0.64 -0.49 10.07
C LYS A 96 -0.86 -0.74 8.58
N PHE A 97 -0.13 -1.69 8.01
CA PHE A 97 -0.49 -2.18 6.68
C PHE A 97 -1.82 -2.93 6.75
N SER A 98 -2.66 -2.80 5.72
CA SER A 98 -3.99 -3.42 5.67
C SER A 98 -3.93 -4.95 5.72
N GLY A 99 -2.84 -5.57 5.26
CA GLY A 99 -2.61 -7.01 5.43
C GLY A 99 -2.34 -7.45 6.88
N GLU A 100 -2.19 -6.51 7.82
CA GLU A 100 -1.87 -6.73 9.24
C GLU A 100 -3.03 -6.33 10.16
N ILE A 101 -4.19 -5.98 9.59
CA ILE A 101 -5.41 -5.63 10.33
C ILE A 101 -6.33 -6.86 10.34
N ASP A 102 -6.67 -7.31 11.55
CA ASP A 102 -7.60 -8.44 11.80
C ASP A 102 -9.09 -8.05 11.65
#